data_AF-A0A953UTM4-F1
#
_entry.id   AF-A0A953UTM4-F1
#
_cell.length_a   1.000
_cell.length_b   1.000
_cell.length_c   1.000
_cell.angle_alpha   90.00
_cell.angle_beta   90.00
_cell.angle_gamma   90.00
#
_symmetry.space_group_name_H-M   'P 1'
#
loop_
_entity.id
_entity.type
_entity.pdbx_description
1 polymer ?
#
loop_
_entity_poly.entity_id
_entity_poly.type
_entity_poly.pdbx_seq_one_letter_code
_entity_poly.pdbx_strand_id
1 'polypeptide(L)'
;GHSGAWFPGYPELASAPGPFTLGGRGGSVMDPSKESTYAFLDGFIGEMTQLFPDPYFHIGGDEVNPRAWNQSESIQAFAKEHELKDAPAIQVYFNQRLLKIVQKYGKTMVGWDEILVPGLPTDAVIQSWRGQKSLSEAASKGYRGILSWGYYLDHLSPASLHYAVDPLGADASSLTPEQASRIMGGEACMWAELVGPETVDSRIWPRTAAIAERLWSSKNITDVDAMYVRLEAVNRNLEFTGVMHRAYYQSSLDRIAGSQPVGPLRVLADVIEALGLGTGRTGRPMGTMPLNRLVDACLPESELARSMELAARRLVANPAGDRGDEAMLRRQFETWAANDALFQPLAENNKLLAGAAPLSKDLSALGEAGIKMLDYLTPHPVAPAGVSQKKLSRKARKAELAAQQAAQAAREEWLTKENAELARLAQPPRRGNSGGGGPSPSADVRLAAFRPVKVLADALVHK
;
A
#
# COMPACT_ATOMS: atom_id res chain seq x y z
N GLY A 1 12.70 -2.14 -21.25
CA GLY A 1 11.44 -1.53 -21.74
C GLY A 1 11.50 -0.04 -21.50
N HIS A 2 10.37 0.59 -21.16
CA HIS A 2 10.28 1.92 -20.52
C HIS A 2 11.09 3.09 -21.13
N SER A 3 11.47 3.00 -22.40
CA SER A 3 12.28 4.01 -23.09
C SER A 3 11.46 5.01 -23.90
N GLY A 4 10.14 5.09 -23.69
CA GLY A 4 9.24 5.93 -24.49
C GLY A 4 9.58 7.43 -24.47
N ALA A 5 10.21 7.91 -23.40
CA ALA A 5 10.67 9.30 -23.29
C ALA A 5 11.88 9.64 -24.19
N TRP A 6 12.61 8.63 -24.68
CA TRP A 6 13.82 8.81 -25.48
C TRP A 6 13.49 9.02 -26.96
N PHE A 7 12.43 8.36 -27.44
CA PHE A 7 12.10 8.30 -28.86
C PHE A 7 11.66 9.61 -29.51
N PRO A 8 11.08 10.60 -28.81
CA PRO A 8 10.87 11.92 -29.40
C PRO A 8 12.17 12.63 -29.79
N GLY A 9 13.26 12.40 -29.05
CA GLY A 9 14.58 12.98 -29.34
C GLY A 9 15.48 12.09 -30.20
N TYR A 10 15.29 10.78 -30.10
CA TYR A 10 16.08 9.75 -30.80
C TYR A 10 15.17 8.68 -31.42
N PRO A 11 14.37 9.05 -32.43
CA PRO A 11 13.38 8.14 -33.05
C PRO A 11 14.01 6.89 -33.66
N GLU A 12 15.27 6.97 -34.10
CA GLU A 12 16.04 5.87 -34.69
C GLU A 12 16.31 4.71 -33.73
N LEU A 13 16.25 4.95 -32.42
CA LEU A 13 16.43 3.94 -31.37
C LEU A 13 15.20 3.05 -31.17
N ALA A 14 14.03 3.44 -31.71
CA ALA A 14 12.79 2.71 -31.52
C ALA A 14 12.67 1.49 -32.44
N SER A 15 11.99 0.45 -31.96
CA SER A 15 11.71 -0.79 -32.70
C SER A 15 10.60 -0.64 -33.76
N ALA A 16 9.85 0.46 -33.72
CA ALA A 16 8.72 0.74 -34.60
C ALA A 16 8.68 2.25 -34.92
N PRO A 17 8.13 2.66 -36.08
CA PRO A 17 8.01 4.06 -36.43
C PRO A 17 7.07 4.83 -35.50
N GLY A 18 7.26 6.15 -35.42
CA GLY A 18 6.43 7.06 -34.65
C GLY A 18 5.00 7.22 -35.19
N PRO A 19 4.20 8.14 -34.61
CA PRO A 19 4.62 9.24 -33.75
C PRO A 19 4.94 8.81 -32.30
N PHE A 20 5.94 9.46 -31.69
CA PHE A 20 6.29 9.26 -30.29
C PHE A 20 5.78 10.43 -29.45
N THR A 21 5.12 10.12 -28.33
CA THR A 21 4.60 11.11 -27.39
C THR A 21 5.06 10.81 -25.97
N LEU A 22 5.45 11.86 -25.24
CA LEU A 22 5.82 11.74 -23.83
C LEU A 22 4.64 11.20 -23.01
N GLY A 23 4.91 10.25 -22.12
CA GLY A 23 3.88 9.60 -21.30
C GLY A 23 2.99 8.62 -22.06
N GLY A 24 3.15 8.47 -23.37
CA GLY A 24 2.51 7.40 -24.13
C GLY A 24 3.17 6.05 -23.82
N ARG A 25 2.39 5.07 -23.35
CA ARG A 25 2.78 3.64 -23.41
C ARG A 25 2.66 3.13 -24.86
N GLY A 26 3.09 3.93 -25.82
CA GLY A 26 2.96 3.68 -27.25
C GLY A 26 3.92 2.59 -27.68
N GLY A 27 3.58 1.33 -27.36
CA GLY A 27 3.96 0.06 -27.99
C GLY A 27 5.44 -0.28 -28.19
N SER A 28 6.23 0.64 -28.74
CA SER A 28 7.62 0.47 -29.13
C SER A 28 8.55 0.37 -27.92
N VAL A 29 9.59 -0.40 -28.11
CA VAL A 29 10.72 -0.55 -27.19
C VAL A 29 12.00 -0.28 -27.97
N MET A 30 13.14 -0.20 -27.28
CA MET A 30 14.42 0.03 -27.95
C MET A 30 14.73 -1.09 -28.95
N ASP A 31 15.34 -0.74 -30.08
CA ASP A 31 15.70 -1.66 -31.17
C ASP A 31 17.10 -2.27 -30.91
N PRO A 32 17.17 -3.57 -30.58
CA PRO A 32 18.43 -4.25 -30.26
C PRO A 32 19.19 -4.70 -31.51
N SER A 33 18.59 -4.59 -32.71
CA SER A 33 19.19 -5.05 -33.97
C SER A 33 20.18 -4.04 -34.59
N LYS A 34 20.19 -2.80 -34.09
CA LYS A 34 20.97 -1.71 -34.66
C LYS A 34 22.24 -1.44 -33.84
N GLU A 35 23.39 -1.42 -34.50
CA GLU A 35 24.66 -1.03 -33.85
C GLU A 35 24.66 0.43 -33.38
N SER A 36 23.90 1.31 -34.04
CA SER A 36 23.71 2.70 -33.60
C SER A 36 23.07 2.79 -32.21
N THR A 37 22.21 1.82 -31.84
CA THR A 37 21.63 1.74 -30.49
C THR A 37 22.73 1.56 -29.44
N TYR A 38 23.66 0.62 -29.66
CA TYR A 38 24.74 0.37 -28.73
C TYR A 38 25.77 1.50 -28.70
N ALA A 39 26.06 2.14 -29.83
CA ALA A 39 26.94 3.31 -29.89
C ALA A 39 26.37 4.48 -29.07
N PHE A 40 25.06 4.73 -29.18
CA PHE A 40 24.37 5.73 -28.39
C PHE A 40 24.41 5.40 -26.88
N LEU A 41 24.09 4.15 -26.51
CA LEU A 41 24.13 3.71 -25.11
C LEU A 41 25.55 3.74 -24.52
N ASP A 42 26.58 3.40 -25.29
CA ASP A 42 27.98 3.51 -24.88
C ASP A 42 28.37 4.96 -24.57
N GLY A 43 27.97 5.91 -25.43
CA GLY A 43 28.16 7.33 -25.19
C GLY A 43 27.42 7.83 -23.95
N PHE A 44 26.12 7.52 -23.85
CA PHE A 44 25.27 7.93 -22.73
C PHE A 44 25.76 7.37 -21.39
N ILE A 45 26.05 6.07 -21.31
CA ILE A 45 26.56 5.43 -20.10
C ILE A 45 27.94 6.02 -19.76
N GLY A 46 28.80 6.24 -20.76
CA GLY A 46 30.08 6.90 -20.56
C GLY A 46 29.98 8.29 -19.93
N GLU A 47 28.98 9.09 -20.33
CA GLU A 47 28.69 10.39 -19.72
C GLU A 47 28.16 10.24 -18.28
N MET A 48 27.16 9.38 -18.06
CA MET A 48 26.56 9.19 -16.74
C MET A 48 27.57 8.65 -15.71
N THR A 49 28.47 7.77 -16.12
CA THR A 49 29.49 7.20 -15.22
C THR A 49 30.54 8.22 -14.75
N GLN A 50 30.68 9.37 -15.44
CA GLN A 50 31.49 10.49 -14.97
C GLN A 50 30.79 11.29 -13.86
N LEU A 51 29.45 11.30 -13.86
CA LEU A 51 28.64 12.00 -12.86
C LEU A 51 28.44 11.17 -11.59
N PHE A 52 28.30 9.85 -11.74
CA PHE A 52 28.00 8.93 -10.64
C PHE A 52 29.21 8.05 -10.31
N PRO A 53 29.92 8.31 -9.18
CA PRO A 53 31.13 7.56 -8.83
C PRO A 53 30.84 6.14 -8.33
N ASP A 54 29.60 5.86 -7.92
CA ASP A 54 29.16 4.57 -7.39
C ASP A 54 29.53 3.39 -8.32
N PRO A 55 29.97 2.23 -7.80
CA PRO A 55 30.43 1.12 -8.63
C PRO A 55 29.29 0.39 -9.36
N TYR A 56 28.02 0.71 -9.10
CA TYR A 56 26.87 0.05 -9.73
C TYR A 56 26.21 0.91 -10.80
N PHE A 57 25.66 0.29 -11.84
CA PHE A 57 24.85 0.95 -12.86
C PHE A 57 23.60 0.11 -13.14
N HIS A 58 22.43 0.63 -12.79
CA HIS A 58 21.16 -0.07 -12.99
C HIS A 58 20.63 0.17 -14.41
N ILE A 59 20.51 -0.88 -15.23
CA ILE A 59 20.06 -0.79 -16.63
C ILE A 59 18.54 -0.93 -16.80
N GLY A 60 17.81 -1.20 -15.72
CA GLY A 60 16.39 -1.51 -15.75
C GLY A 60 16.18 -2.94 -16.26
N GLY A 61 15.51 -3.07 -17.40
CA GLY A 61 15.24 -4.37 -18.05
C GLY A 61 13.84 -4.93 -17.82
N ASP A 62 12.97 -4.17 -17.16
CA ASP A 62 11.61 -4.55 -16.82
C ASP A 62 10.60 -4.37 -17.97
N GLU A 63 9.51 -5.14 -17.87
CA GLU A 63 8.27 -5.01 -18.65
C GLU A 63 8.47 -4.80 -20.17
N VAL A 64 9.48 -5.47 -20.74
CA VAL A 64 9.68 -5.44 -22.20
C VAL A 64 8.48 -6.09 -22.88
N ASN A 65 7.75 -5.32 -23.70
CA ASN A 65 6.63 -5.84 -24.46
C ASN A 65 7.13 -6.61 -25.69
N PRO A 66 7.03 -7.96 -25.72
CA PRO A 66 7.57 -8.76 -26.81
C PRO A 66 6.88 -8.50 -28.15
N ARG A 67 5.65 -7.98 -28.14
CA ARG A 67 4.90 -7.69 -29.37
C ARG A 67 5.63 -6.71 -30.27
N ALA A 68 6.33 -5.73 -29.70
CA ALA A 68 7.04 -4.72 -30.48
C ALA A 68 8.23 -5.29 -31.28
N TRP A 69 8.90 -6.32 -30.77
CA TRP A 69 9.95 -7.02 -31.50
C TRP A 69 9.38 -8.07 -32.45
N ASN A 70 8.32 -8.78 -32.05
CA ASN A 70 7.69 -9.81 -32.86
C ASN A 70 7.02 -9.26 -34.13
N GLN A 71 6.59 -8.00 -34.11
CA GLN A 71 5.95 -7.33 -35.25
C GLN A 71 6.95 -6.62 -36.18
N SER A 72 8.23 -6.55 -35.84
CA SER A 72 9.24 -5.84 -36.63
C SER A 72 10.01 -6.80 -37.53
N GLU A 73 9.85 -6.64 -38.85
CA GLU A 73 10.51 -7.50 -39.84
C GLU A 73 12.05 -7.45 -39.74
N SER A 74 12.64 -6.27 -39.50
CA SER A 74 14.09 -6.12 -39.36
C SER A 74 14.62 -6.83 -38.12
N ILE A 75 13.91 -6.73 -36.99
CA ILE A 75 14.30 -7.38 -35.74
C ILE A 75 14.14 -8.89 -35.85
N GLN A 76 13.11 -9.39 -36.53
CA GLN A 76 12.95 -10.83 -36.79
C GLN A 76 14.03 -11.37 -37.74
N ALA A 77 14.43 -10.61 -38.76
CA ALA A 77 15.54 -10.98 -39.63
C ALA A 77 16.87 -11.06 -38.86
N PHE A 78 17.16 -10.05 -38.04
CA PHE A 78 18.29 -10.04 -37.11
C PHE A 78 18.27 -11.22 -36.14
N ALA A 79 17.11 -11.51 -35.53
CA ALA A 79 16.96 -12.63 -34.61
C ALA A 79 17.29 -13.97 -35.30
N LYS A 80 16.88 -14.14 -36.56
CA LYS A 80 17.21 -15.34 -37.35
C LYS A 80 18.71 -15.42 -37.67
N GLU A 81 19.35 -14.31 -38.04
CA GLU A 81 20.79 -14.26 -38.33
C GLU A 81 21.64 -14.60 -37.10
N HIS A 82 21.19 -14.18 -35.92
CA HIS A 82 21.88 -14.41 -34.64
C HIS A 82 21.36 -15.63 -33.87
N GLU A 83 20.54 -16.49 -34.49
CA GLU A 83 19.96 -17.70 -33.88
C GLU A 83 19.19 -17.46 -32.57
N LEU A 84 18.56 -16.28 -32.44
CA LEU A 84 17.76 -15.87 -31.30
C LEU A 84 16.31 -16.36 -31.46
N LYS A 85 15.90 -17.29 -30.59
CA LYS A 85 14.63 -18.01 -30.71
C LYS A 85 13.38 -17.15 -30.50
N ASP A 86 13.43 -16.24 -29.54
CA ASP A 86 12.25 -15.48 -29.07
C ASP A 86 12.65 -14.14 -28.43
N ALA A 87 11.65 -13.36 -28.01
CA ALA A 87 11.87 -12.06 -27.37
C ALA A 87 12.76 -12.13 -26.11
N PRO A 88 12.62 -13.12 -25.20
CA PRO A 88 13.60 -13.34 -24.14
C PRO A 88 15.03 -13.51 -24.67
N ALA A 89 15.26 -14.34 -25.70
CA ALA A 89 16.59 -14.49 -26.33
C ALA A 89 17.15 -13.16 -26.86
N ILE A 90 16.30 -12.34 -27.49
CA ILE A 90 16.66 -11.00 -27.96
C ILE A 90 17.03 -10.07 -26.79
N GLN A 91 16.29 -10.12 -25.69
CA GLN A 91 16.59 -9.34 -24.50
C GLN A 91 17.92 -9.77 -23.86
N VAL A 92 18.23 -11.07 -23.84
CA VAL A 92 19.52 -11.58 -23.36
C VAL A 92 20.66 -10.99 -24.18
N TYR A 93 20.56 -11.04 -25.52
CA TYR A 93 21.56 -10.49 -26.42
C TYR A 93 21.83 -9.02 -26.12
N PHE A 94 20.75 -8.23 -26.01
CA PHE A 94 20.84 -6.80 -25.70
C PHE A 94 21.53 -6.55 -24.34
N ASN A 95 21.13 -7.29 -23.30
CA ASN A 95 21.70 -7.17 -21.96
C ASN A 95 23.19 -7.60 -21.90
N GLN A 96 23.60 -8.62 -22.66
CA GLN A 96 25.01 -9.03 -22.75
C GLN A 96 25.88 -7.96 -23.40
N ARG A 97 25.36 -7.26 -24.44
CA ARG A 97 26.05 -6.12 -25.05
C ARG A 97 26.17 -4.96 -24.06
N LEU A 98 25.09 -4.65 -23.34
CA LEU A 98 25.10 -3.63 -22.29
C LEU A 98 26.04 -3.95 -21.14
N LEU A 99 26.11 -5.20 -20.68
CA LEU A 99 27.04 -5.61 -19.63
C LEU A 99 28.49 -5.27 -20.01
N LYS A 100 28.90 -5.56 -21.25
CA LYS A 100 30.25 -5.21 -21.72
C LYS A 100 30.50 -3.70 -21.72
N ILE A 101 29.49 -2.90 -22.09
CA ILE A 101 29.58 -1.44 -22.06
C ILE A 101 29.72 -0.95 -20.60
N VAL A 102 28.90 -1.45 -19.69
CA VAL A 102 28.95 -1.09 -18.26
C VAL A 102 30.31 -1.48 -17.65
N GLN A 103 30.81 -2.67 -17.96
CA GLN A 103 32.12 -3.15 -17.51
C GLN A 103 33.29 -2.35 -18.11
N LYS A 104 33.19 -1.87 -19.36
CA LYS A 104 34.18 -0.99 -19.99
C LYS A 104 34.40 0.28 -19.16
N TYR A 105 33.38 0.79 -18.48
CA TYR A 105 33.45 1.94 -17.58
C TYR A 105 33.72 1.57 -16.11
N GLY A 106 34.12 0.34 -15.83
CA GLY A 106 34.47 -0.13 -14.49
C GLY A 106 33.28 -0.27 -13.54
N LYS A 107 32.06 -0.36 -14.07
CA LYS A 107 30.84 -0.50 -13.27
C LYS A 107 30.34 -1.96 -13.25
N THR A 108 29.59 -2.29 -12.21
CA THR A 108 28.83 -3.52 -12.05
C THR A 108 27.40 -3.28 -12.53
N MET A 109 26.93 -4.10 -13.46
CA MET A 109 25.55 -4.01 -13.95
C MET A 109 24.56 -4.52 -12.90
N VAL A 110 23.48 -3.75 -12.68
CA VAL A 110 22.29 -4.16 -11.92
C VAL A 110 21.09 -4.14 -12.87
N GLY A 111 20.16 -5.06 -12.71
CA GLY A 111 18.88 -5.00 -13.43
C GLY A 111 17.78 -5.81 -12.77
N TRP A 112 16.55 -5.52 -13.18
CA TRP A 112 15.36 -6.20 -12.71
C TRP A 112 15.38 -7.69 -13.07
N ASP A 113 14.73 -8.52 -12.27
CA ASP A 113 14.81 -9.98 -12.39
C ASP A 113 14.39 -10.58 -13.74
N GLU A 114 13.74 -9.84 -14.65
CA GLU A 114 13.58 -10.26 -16.05
C GLU A 114 14.90 -10.43 -16.80
N ILE A 115 15.98 -9.76 -16.39
CA ILE A 115 17.30 -9.96 -17.01
C ILE A 115 17.92 -11.30 -16.63
N LEU A 116 17.39 -12.00 -15.62
CA LEU A 116 17.90 -13.30 -15.18
C LEU A 116 17.46 -14.42 -16.13
N VAL A 117 18.30 -14.67 -17.12
CA VAL A 117 18.08 -15.61 -18.22
C VAL A 117 19.37 -16.40 -18.47
N PRO A 118 19.30 -17.64 -19.02
CA PRO A 118 20.50 -18.40 -19.34
C PRO A 118 21.45 -17.61 -20.25
N GLY A 119 22.74 -17.60 -19.91
CA GLY A 119 23.78 -16.92 -20.66
C GLY A 119 24.15 -15.52 -20.17
N LEU A 120 23.42 -14.93 -19.23
CA LEU A 120 23.90 -13.72 -18.54
C LEU A 120 25.12 -14.09 -17.66
N PRO A 121 26.21 -13.30 -17.65
CA PRO A 121 27.30 -13.51 -16.71
C PRO A 121 26.91 -13.19 -15.26
N THR A 122 27.46 -13.96 -14.31
CA THR A 122 27.17 -13.84 -12.86
C THR A 122 27.72 -12.59 -12.20
N ASP A 123 28.49 -11.77 -12.91
CA ASP A 123 28.98 -10.48 -12.42
C ASP A 123 27.83 -9.48 -12.19
N ALA A 124 26.71 -9.65 -12.89
CA ALA A 124 25.52 -8.84 -12.74
C ALA A 124 24.83 -9.06 -11.38
N VAL A 125 24.21 -8.00 -10.87
CA VAL A 125 23.33 -8.05 -9.67
C VAL A 125 21.88 -8.07 -10.14
N ILE A 126 21.08 -8.96 -9.53
CA ILE A 126 19.67 -9.12 -9.86
C ILE A 126 18.79 -8.45 -8.80
N GLN A 127 18.01 -7.45 -9.19
CA GLN A 127 17.03 -6.83 -8.30
C GLN A 127 15.67 -7.50 -8.48
N SER A 128 15.26 -8.27 -7.48
CA SER A 128 14.03 -9.06 -7.53
C SER A 128 12.83 -8.25 -7.06
N TRP A 129 11.87 -8.12 -7.96
CA TRP A 129 10.70 -7.27 -7.76
C TRP A 129 9.37 -8.02 -7.90
N ARG A 130 9.40 -9.22 -8.51
CA ARG A 130 8.21 -10.06 -8.72
C ARG A 130 7.99 -11.10 -7.62
N GLY A 131 8.98 -11.35 -6.74
CA GLY A 131 8.83 -12.26 -5.60
C GLY A 131 10.15 -12.75 -5.01
N GLN A 132 10.15 -13.13 -3.72
CA GLN A 132 11.33 -13.66 -3.02
C GLN A 132 11.94 -14.91 -3.70
N LYS A 133 11.11 -15.76 -4.33
CA LYS A 133 11.58 -16.91 -5.12
C LYS A 133 12.61 -16.54 -6.19
N SER A 134 12.43 -15.43 -6.89
CA SER A 134 13.35 -15.02 -7.97
C SER A 134 14.71 -14.59 -7.40
N LEU A 135 14.72 -13.95 -6.24
CA LEU A 135 15.95 -13.65 -5.50
C LEU A 135 16.72 -14.93 -5.13
N SER A 136 16.04 -15.92 -4.55
CA SER A 136 16.66 -17.20 -4.18
C SER A 136 17.19 -17.96 -5.40
N GLU A 137 16.45 -17.94 -6.51
CA GLU A 137 16.88 -18.54 -7.76
C GLU A 137 18.17 -17.87 -8.29
N ALA A 138 18.23 -16.53 -8.29
CA ALA A 138 19.43 -15.79 -8.66
C ALA A 138 20.65 -16.19 -7.79
N ALA A 139 20.45 -16.20 -6.47
CA ALA A 139 21.50 -16.54 -5.50
C ALA A 139 22.02 -17.98 -5.68
N SER A 140 21.12 -18.95 -5.91
CA SER A 140 21.49 -20.35 -6.14
C SER A 140 22.29 -20.54 -7.43
N LYS A 141 22.06 -19.70 -8.45
CA LYS A 141 22.78 -19.67 -9.73
C LYS A 141 24.09 -18.86 -9.70
N GLY A 142 24.47 -18.32 -8.54
CA GLY A 142 25.74 -17.61 -8.37
C GLY A 142 25.67 -16.09 -8.50
N TYR A 143 24.50 -15.52 -8.75
CA TYR A 143 24.34 -14.06 -8.84
C TYR A 143 24.18 -13.44 -7.46
N ARG A 144 24.61 -12.19 -7.32
CA ARG A 144 24.20 -11.33 -6.21
C ARG A 144 22.78 -10.83 -6.44
N GLY A 145 22.04 -10.57 -5.38
CA GLY A 145 20.67 -10.07 -5.51
C GLY A 145 20.20 -9.13 -4.40
N ILE A 146 19.23 -8.30 -4.76
CA ILE A 146 18.57 -7.30 -3.90
C ILE A 146 17.06 -7.56 -3.96
N LEU A 147 16.37 -7.50 -2.82
CA LEU A 147 14.91 -7.65 -2.77
C LEU A 147 14.18 -6.30 -2.78
N SER A 148 13.29 -6.09 -3.74
CA SER A 148 12.30 -4.99 -3.70
C SER A 148 10.87 -5.48 -3.57
N TRP A 149 10.58 -6.74 -3.94
CA TRP A 149 9.24 -7.31 -3.72
C TRP A 149 8.85 -7.24 -2.24
N GLY A 150 7.63 -6.77 -1.97
CA GLY A 150 7.15 -6.54 -0.61
C GLY A 150 7.55 -5.18 -0.02
N TYR A 151 8.41 -4.40 -0.69
CA TYR A 151 8.83 -3.04 -0.29
C TYR A 151 8.35 -1.94 -1.24
N TYR A 152 7.22 -2.19 -1.92
CA TYR A 152 6.57 -1.24 -2.81
C TYR A 152 5.74 -0.24 -2.00
N LEU A 153 6.30 0.94 -1.79
CA LEU A 153 5.66 1.96 -0.95
C LEU A 153 4.48 2.62 -1.66
N ASP A 154 4.49 2.73 -2.99
CA ASP A 154 3.42 3.26 -3.85
C ASP A 154 2.13 2.43 -3.81
N HIS A 155 2.21 1.17 -3.38
CA HIS A 155 1.06 0.33 -3.09
C HIS A 155 0.27 0.81 -1.85
N LEU A 156 0.82 1.73 -1.06
CA LEU A 156 0.21 2.27 0.16
C LEU A 156 -0.20 1.19 1.17
N SER A 157 0.48 0.04 1.14
CA SER A 157 0.32 -1.03 2.12
C SER A 157 0.77 -0.57 3.52
N PRO A 158 0.18 -1.10 4.61
CA PRO A 158 0.62 -0.81 5.97
C PRO A 158 2.09 -1.17 6.24
N ALA A 159 2.75 -0.43 7.14
CA ALA A 159 4.11 -0.65 7.59
C ALA A 159 4.34 -2.10 8.07
N SER A 160 3.36 -2.69 8.74
CA SER A 160 3.41 -4.08 9.20
C SER A 160 3.62 -5.09 8.08
N LEU A 161 3.03 -4.87 6.90
CA LEU A 161 3.23 -5.75 5.74
C LEU A 161 4.68 -5.69 5.25
N HIS A 162 5.22 -4.48 5.14
CA HIS A 162 6.62 -4.28 4.74
C HIS A 162 7.59 -4.85 5.80
N TYR A 163 7.32 -4.61 7.08
CA TYR A 163 8.14 -5.08 8.20
C TYR A 163 8.21 -6.62 8.30
N ALA A 164 7.18 -7.32 7.83
CA ALA A 164 7.12 -8.78 7.83
C ALA A 164 7.95 -9.45 6.71
N VAL A 165 8.38 -8.70 5.70
CA VAL A 165 9.16 -9.23 4.57
C VAL A 165 10.60 -9.47 5.03
N ASP A 166 11.13 -10.67 4.83
CA ASP A 166 12.54 -11.00 5.11
C ASP A 166 13.25 -11.37 3.81
N PRO A 167 14.31 -10.67 3.37
CA PRO A 167 15.11 -11.08 2.21
C PRO A 167 15.64 -12.53 2.30
N LEU A 168 15.81 -13.05 3.52
CA LEU A 168 16.20 -14.43 3.82
C LEU A 168 15.03 -15.26 4.38
N GLY A 169 13.81 -14.98 3.90
CA GLY A 169 12.58 -15.66 4.32
C GLY A 169 12.46 -17.11 3.83
N ALA A 170 11.23 -17.63 3.81
CA ALA A 170 10.96 -19.05 3.51
C ALA A 170 11.54 -19.51 2.15
N ASP A 171 11.44 -18.69 1.11
CA ASP A 171 11.98 -19.01 -0.22
C ASP A 171 13.52 -19.10 -0.24
N ALA A 172 14.22 -18.53 0.75
CA ALA A 172 15.68 -18.60 0.88
C ALA A 172 16.13 -19.75 1.81
N SER A 173 15.20 -20.50 2.42
CA SER A 173 15.52 -21.54 3.41
C SER A 173 16.28 -22.74 2.83
N SER A 174 16.22 -22.94 1.51
CA SER A 174 16.94 -24.01 0.81
C SER A 174 18.34 -23.60 0.33
N LEU A 175 18.74 -22.34 0.52
CA LEU A 175 20.06 -21.86 0.11
C LEU A 175 21.13 -22.34 1.09
N THR A 176 22.29 -22.72 0.57
CA THR A 176 23.49 -22.91 1.42
C THR A 176 23.95 -21.56 1.99
N PRO A 177 24.76 -21.53 3.07
CA PRO A 177 25.31 -20.28 3.61
C PRO A 177 26.02 -19.42 2.55
N GLU A 178 26.74 -20.05 1.63
CA GLU A 178 27.45 -19.37 0.53
C GLU A 178 26.50 -18.82 -0.55
N GLN A 179 25.34 -19.45 -0.74
CA GLN A 179 24.30 -18.92 -1.62
C GLN A 179 23.55 -17.78 -0.95
N ALA A 180 23.18 -17.93 0.32
CA ALA A 180 22.50 -16.90 1.10
C ALA A 180 23.34 -15.63 1.25
N SER A 181 24.67 -15.73 1.34
CA SER A 181 25.58 -14.57 1.41
C SER A 181 25.61 -13.72 0.13
N ARG A 182 25.01 -14.19 -0.96
CA ARG A 182 24.84 -13.41 -2.21
C ARG A 182 23.64 -12.47 -2.15
N ILE A 183 22.74 -12.63 -1.18
CA ILE A 183 21.63 -11.71 -0.97
C ILE A 183 22.18 -10.49 -0.24
N MET A 184 22.25 -9.37 -0.94
CA MET A 184 22.88 -8.12 -0.49
C MET A 184 21.99 -7.31 0.46
N GLY A 185 20.68 -7.56 0.46
CA GLY A 185 19.70 -6.82 1.25
C GLY A 185 18.42 -6.58 0.45
N GLY A 186 17.83 -5.40 0.64
CA GLY A 186 16.63 -4.98 -0.07
C GLY A 186 16.57 -3.48 -0.29
N GLU A 187 15.60 -3.06 -1.09
CA GLU A 187 15.40 -1.65 -1.46
C GLU A 187 13.91 -1.34 -1.46
N ALA A 188 13.52 -0.26 -0.77
CA ALA A 188 12.17 0.27 -0.82
C ALA A 188 11.97 1.09 -2.10
N CYS A 189 10.95 0.76 -2.88
CA CYS A 189 10.65 1.43 -4.13
C CYS A 189 9.45 2.37 -3.97
N MET A 190 9.60 3.61 -4.41
CA MET A 190 8.52 4.58 -4.51
C MET A 190 8.31 4.94 -5.98
N TRP A 191 7.44 4.19 -6.65
CA TRP A 191 7.00 4.54 -8.00
C TRP A 191 6.12 5.79 -7.96
N ALA A 192 6.30 6.68 -8.94
CA ALA A 192 5.83 8.06 -8.86
C ALA A 192 4.59 8.36 -9.72
N GLU A 193 3.86 7.35 -10.20
CA GLU A 193 2.69 7.55 -11.06
C GLU A 193 1.58 8.39 -10.41
N LEU A 194 1.42 8.27 -9.09
CA LEU A 194 0.38 8.95 -8.31
C LEU A 194 0.97 9.73 -7.12
N VAL A 195 2.17 10.26 -7.31
CA VAL A 195 2.92 11.01 -6.31
C VAL A 195 3.43 12.31 -6.93
N GLY A 196 3.45 13.37 -6.13
CA GLY A 196 3.91 14.70 -6.50
C GLY A 196 4.62 15.38 -5.33
N PRO A 197 5.05 16.64 -5.49
CA PRO A 197 5.90 17.32 -4.51
C PRO A 197 5.30 17.41 -3.10
N GLU A 198 3.98 17.62 -3.00
CA GLU A 198 3.29 17.73 -1.70
C GLU A 198 2.97 16.37 -1.08
N THR A 199 3.04 15.30 -1.86
CA THR A 199 2.58 13.97 -1.44
C THR A 199 3.71 12.99 -1.21
N VAL A 200 4.86 13.15 -1.87
CA VAL A 200 5.98 12.19 -1.85
C VAL A 200 6.40 11.76 -0.45
N ASP A 201 6.60 12.71 0.46
CA ASP A 201 7.08 12.40 1.80
C ASP A 201 6.04 11.60 2.60
N SER A 202 4.75 11.88 2.45
CA SER A 202 3.70 11.15 3.19
C SER A 202 3.45 9.74 2.65
N ARG A 203 3.97 9.45 1.45
CA ARG A 203 3.99 8.09 0.92
C ARG A 203 5.26 7.39 1.36
N ILE A 204 6.42 8.05 1.40
CA ILE A 204 7.68 7.39 1.79
C ILE A 204 7.69 7.11 3.30
N TRP A 205 7.31 8.09 4.10
CA TRP A 205 7.46 8.08 5.55
C TRP A 205 6.11 7.95 6.26
N PRO A 206 6.06 7.29 7.44
CA PRO A 206 7.17 6.65 8.14
C PRO A 206 7.46 5.20 7.72
N ARG A 207 6.67 4.62 6.79
CA ARG A 207 6.74 3.17 6.44
C ARG A 207 8.14 2.70 6.04
N THR A 208 8.92 3.56 5.39
CA THR A 208 10.33 3.27 5.04
C THR A 208 11.20 3.03 6.27
N ALA A 209 10.91 3.63 7.42
CA ALA A 209 11.66 3.36 8.66
C ALA A 209 11.42 1.93 9.17
N ALA A 210 10.23 1.37 8.98
CA ALA A 210 9.97 -0.05 9.30
C ALA A 210 10.75 -0.98 8.36
N ILE A 211 10.88 -0.61 7.07
CA ILE A 211 11.74 -1.33 6.12
C ILE A 211 13.21 -1.23 6.53
N ALA A 212 13.67 -0.03 6.90
CA ALA A 212 15.04 0.19 7.37
C ALA A 212 15.36 -0.69 8.58
N GLU A 213 14.43 -0.83 9.52
CA GLU A 213 14.62 -1.75 10.64
C GLU A 213 14.78 -3.21 10.20
N ARG A 214 13.94 -3.67 9.27
CA ARG A 214 14.05 -5.03 8.74
C ARG A 214 15.39 -5.27 8.03
N LEU A 215 15.91 -4.26 7.34
CA LEU A 215 17.17 -4.37 6.59
C LEU A 215 18.42 -4.15 7.46
N TRP A 216 18.26 -3.63 8.69
CA TRP A 216 19.37 -3.32 9.60
C TRP A 216 19.43 -4.24 10.82
N SER A 217 18.29 -4.49 11.46
CA SER A 217 18.22 -5.21 12.74
C SER A 217 18.35 -6.72 12.58
N SER A 218 18.65 -7.40 13.69
CA SER A 218 18.64 -8.85 13.74
C SER A 218 17.32 -9.43 13.23
N LYS A 219 17.40 -10.53 12.48
CA LYS A 219 16.25 -11.22 11.86
C LYS A 219 15.09 -11.50 12.83
N ASN A 220 15.39 -11.77 14.10
CA ASN A 220 14.40 -12.10 15.14
C ASN A 220 13.63 -10.89 15.69
N ILE A 221 13.97 -9.67 15.30
CA ILE A 221 13.19 -8.47 15.63
C ILE A 221 12.00 -8.43 14.65
N THR A 222 10.87 -8.99 15.09
CA THR A 222 9.66 -9.16 14.27
C THR A 222 8.36 -8.78 14.97
N ASP A 223 8.43 -8.32 16.23
CA ASP A 223 7.24 -7.87 16.98
C ASP A 223 6.68 -6.58 16.34
N VAL A 224 5.46 -6.69 15.82
CA VAL A 224 4.77 -5.61 15.08
C VAL A 224 4.28 -4.51 16.02
N ASP A 225 3.78 -4.86 17.20
CA ASP A 225 3.25 -3.88 18.15
C ASP A 225 4.41 -3.05 18.71
N ALA A 226 5.52 -3.69 19.07
CA ALA A 226 6.74 -3.03 19.50
C ALA A 226 7.35 -2.15 18.39
N MET A 227 7.27 -2.59 17.12
CA MET A 227 7.69 -1.79 15.97
C MET A 227 6.86 -0.50 15.87
N TYR A 228 5.53 -0.57 15.92
CA TYR A 228 4.70 0.63 15.82
C TYR A 228 4.90 1.62 16.99
N VAL A 229 5.18 1.13 18.20
CA VAL A 229 5.53 1.99 19.34
C VAL A 229 6.79 2.80 19.05
N ARG A 230 7.83 2.16 18.52
CA ARG A 230 9.09 2.85 18.17
C ARG A 230 8.92 3.71 16.91
N LEU A 231 8.13 3.26 15.94
CA LEU A 231 7.83 3.98 14.71
C LEU A 231 7.15 5.32 14.99
N GLU A 232 6.27 5.41 15.99
CA GLU A 232 5.64 6.68 16.38
C GLU A 232 6.68 7.73 16.83
N ALA A 233 7.69 7.30 17.59
CA ALA A 233 8.78 8.19 17.99
C ALA A 233 9.61 8.62 16.78
N VAL A 234 9.91 7.71 15.85
CA VAL A 234 10.62 8.02 14.60
C VAL A 234 9.80 9.00 13.74
N ASN A 235 8.49 8.77 13.59
CA ASN A 235 7.57 9.59 12.80
C ASN A 235 7.61 11.05 13.23
N ARG A 236 7.53 11.31 14.55
CA ARG A 236 7.67 12.67 15.10
C ARG A 236 9.07 13.25 14.86
N ASN A 237 10.11 12.44 15.03
CA ASN A 237 11.48 12.93 14.87
C ASN A 237 11.84 13.29 13.42
N LEU A 238 11.19 12.66 12.44
CA LEU A 238 11.37 12.99 11.02
C LEU A 238 10.96 14.43 10.69
N GLU A 239 10.02 15.02 11.43
CA GLU A 239 9.64 16.44 11.23
C GLU A 239 10.82 17.38 11.55
N PHE A 240 11.71 16.99 12.48
CA PHE A 240 12.90 17.78 12.82
C PHE A 240 14.01 17.69 11.76
N THR A 241 13.93 16.77 10.80
CA THR A 241 14.91 16.64 9.71
C THR A 241 14.48 17.36 8.43
N GLY A 242 13.28 17.97 8.42
CA GLY A 242 12.70 18.67 7.27
C GLY A 242 11.81 17.79 6.38
N VAL A 243 11.51 16.55 6.77
CA VAL A 243 10.58 15.67 6.04
C VAL A 243 9.14 16.18 6.21
N MET A 244 8.44 16.40 5.10
CA MET A 244 7.13 17.05 5.04
C MET A 244 5.94 16.09 5.03
N HIS A 245 6.14 14.86 5.54
CA HIS A 245 5.17 13.76 5.48
C HIS A 245 3.82 14.04 6.18
N ARG A 246 3.77 14.98 7.13
CA ARG A 246 2.54 15.44 7.79
C ARG A 246 2.12 16.86 7.39
N ALA A 247 3.01 17.62 6.75
CA ALA A 247 2.85 19.06 6.53
C ALA A 247 1.65 19.41 5.64
N TYR A 248 1.41 18.62 4.59
CA TYR A 248 0.38 18.92 3.60
C TYR A 248 -0.98 18.33 3.90
N TYR A 249 -1.12 17.48 4.92
CA TYR A 249 -2.38 16.82 5.25
C TYR A 249 -3.50 17.85 5.47
N GLN A 250 -3.26 18.80 6.38
CA GLN A 250 -4.24 19.81 6.72
C GLN A 250 -4.58 20.71 5.53
N SER A 251 -3.57 21.25 4.86
CA SER A 251 -3.77 22.11 3.69
C SER A 251 -4.52 21.42 2.55
N SER A 252 -4.32 20.11 2.38
CA SER A 252 -5.04 19.32 1.38
C SER A 252 -6.51 19.18 1.73
N LEU A 253 -6.83 18.90 3.00
CA LEU A 253 -8.21 18.85 3.46
C LEU A 253 -8.89 20.22 3.34
N ASP A 254 -8.21 21.32 3.65
CA ASP A 254 -8.75 22.67 3.51
C ASP A 254 -9.06 23.00 2.03
N ARG A 255 -8.15 22.65 1.11
CA ARG A 255 -8.41 22.82 -0.33
C ARG A 255 -9.59 21.98 -0.82
N ILE A 256 -9.73 20.76 -0.30
CA ILE A 256 -10.86 19.90 -0.63
C ILE A 256 -12.15 20.49 -0.06
N ALA A 257 -12.17 20.95 1.18
CA ALA A 257 -13.35 21.54 1.84
C ALA A 257 -13.73 22.91 1.24
N GLY A 258 -12.79 23.64 0.64
CA GLY A 258 -13.01 24.95 0.05
C GLY A 258 -13.25 26.00 1.13
N SER A 259 -14.34 26.76 1.03
CA SER A 259 -14.71 27.78 2.02
C SER A 259 -15.48 27.23 3.23
N GLN A 260 -15.77 25.93 3.25
CA GLN A 260 -16.55 25.30 4.30
C GLN A 260 -15.67 24.83 5.47
N PRO A 261 -16.20 24.69 6.68
CA PRO A 261 -15.45 24.15 7.81
C PRO A 261 -14.92 22.74 7.53
N VAL A 262 -13.60 22.56 7.65
CA VAL A 262 -12.92 21.28 7.38
C VAL A 262 -13.19 20.18 8.42
N GLY A 263 -13.74 20.54 9.59
CA GLY A 263 -13.91 19.64 10.74
C GLY A 263 -14.55 18.29 10.40
N PRO A 264 -15.74 18.25 9.76
CA PRO A 264 -16.40 17.00 9.43
C PRO A 264 -15.62 16.14 8.43
N LEU A 265 -14.89 16.78 7.50
CA LEU A 265 -14.01 16.10 6.57
C LEU A 265 -12.80 15.50 7.29
N ARG A 266 -12.21 16.20 8.24
CA ARG A 266 -11.08 15.69 9.01
C ARG A 266 -11.46 14.48 9.86
N VAL A 267 -12.61 14.53 10.55
CA VAL A 267 -13.13 13.38 11.32
C VAL A 267 -13.24 12.13 10.46
N LEU A 268 -13.68 12.28 9.21
CA LEU A 268 -13.74 11.17 8.25
C LEU A 268 -12.35 10.77 7.74
N ALA A 269 -11.51 11.73 7.33
CA ALA A 269 -10.20 11.49 6.74
C ALA A 269 -9.22 10.82 7.71
N ASP A 270 -9.28 11.14 9.01
CA ASP A 270 -8.42 10.59 10.05
C ASP A 270 -8.60 9.07 10.24
N VAL A 271 -9.70 8.51 9.75
CA VAL A 271 -10.05 7.09 9.84
C VAL A 271 -10.22 6.45 8.47
N ILE A 272 -9.72 7.10 7.41
CA ILE A 272 -9.63 6.56 6.07
C ILE A 272 -8.18 6.31 5.72
N GLU A 273 -7.92 5.23 4.99
CA GLU A 273 -6.62 4.87 4.46
C GLU A 273 -6.63 4.91 2.94
N ALA A 274 -5.62 5.57 2.36
CA ALA A 274 -5.46 5.64 0.92
C ALA A 274 -5.03 4.29 0.32
N LEU A 275 -5.60 3.91 -0.82
CA LEU A 275 -5.18 2.74 -1.59
C LEU A 275 -4.24 3.18 -2.74
N GLY A 276 -3.24 2.36 -3.01
CA GLY A 276 -2.26 2.51 -4.09
C GLY A 276 -2.57 1.64 -5.31
N LEU A 277 -1.74 1.73 -6.36
CA LEU A 277 -1.98 1.03 -7.63
C LEU A 277 -2.05 -0.50 -7.48
N GLY A 278 -1.26 -1.06 -6.55
CA GLY A 278 -1.28 -2.48 -6.22
C GLY A 278 -2.37 -2.93 -5.24
N THR A 279 -3.08 -2.00 -4.58
CA THR A 279 -4.01 -2.32 -3.47
C THR A 279 -5.45 -1.88 -3.69
N GLY A 280 -5.75 -1.19 -4.79
CA GLY A 280 -7.14 -0.91 -5.18
C GLY A 280 -7.37 0.38 -5.95
N ARG A 281 -6.39 1.29 -5.96
CA ARG A 281 -6.47 2.58 -6.66
C ARG A 281 -6.90 2.40 -8.11
N THR A 282 -7.93 3.14 -8.48
CA THR A 282 -8.57 3.09 -9.79
C THR A 282 -8.12 4.24 -10.68
N GLY A 283 -8.38 4.08 -11.97
CA GLY A 283 -7.97 5.01 -13.01
C GLY A 283 -6.58 4.71 -13.56
N ARG A 284 -6.28 5.28 -14.73
CA ARG A 284 -4.97 5.22 -15.35
C ARG A 284 -4.21 6.48 -14.95
N PRO A 285 -3.08 6.37 -14.23
CA PRO A 285 -2.26 7.53 -13.91
C PRO A 285 -1.80 8.23 -15.19
N MET A 286 -1.87 9.56 -15.17
CA MET A 286 -1.27 10.41 -16.18
C MET A 286 -0.33 11.36 -15.44
N GLY A 287 0.86 11.61 -15.98
CA GLY A 287 1.84 12.49 -15.32
C GLY A 287 1.36 13.93 -15.06
N THR A 288 0.24 14.33 -15.68
CA THR A 288 -0.40 15.64 -15.52
C THR A 288 -1.69 15.58 -14.70
N MET A 289 -2.02 14.43 -14.09
CA MET A 289 -3.23 14.28 -13.28
C MET A 289 -3.10 15.12 -12.00
N PRO A 290 -4.10 15.95 -11.64
CA PRO A 290 -4.07 16.66 -10.37
C PRO A 290 -4.23 15.67 -9.21
N LEU A 291 -3.34 15.76 -8.22
CA LEU A 291 -3.36 14.96 -6.99
C LEU A 291 -4.07 15.74 -5.86
N ASN A 292 -5.36 15.99 -6.05
CA ASN A 292 -6.17 16.85 -5.18
C ASN A 292 -7.49 16.19 -4.70
N ARG A 293 -7.61 14.87 -4.80
CA ARG A 293 -8.76 14.12 -4.30
C ARG A 293 -8.56 13.71 -2.84
N LEU A 294 -9.62 13.24 -2.17
CA LEU A 294 -9.57 12.83 -0.76
C LEU A 294 -8.44 11.82 -0.45
N VAL A 295 -8.41 10.72 -1.19
CA VAL A 295 -7.30 9.76 -1.29
C VAL A 295 -5.89 10.36 -1.46
N ASP A 296 -5.75 11.51 -2.11
CA ASP A 296 -4.45 12.18 -2.25
C ASP A 296 -4.06 12.95 -0.97
N ALA A 297 -5.05 13.30 -0.14
CA ALA A 297 -4.83 13.83 1.20
C ALA A 297 -4.63 12.72 2.23
N CYS A 298 -5.37 11.61 2.14
CA CYS A 298 -5.34 10.52 3.11
C CYS A 298 -3.96 9.84 3.18
N LEU A 299 -3.61 9.42 4.40
CA LEU A 299 -2.39 8.67 4.66
C LEU A 299 -2.58 7.18 4.33
N PRO A 300 -1.49 6.42 4.10
CA PRO A 300 -1.56 4.97 3.90
C PRO A 300 -2.13 4.22 5.10
N GLU A 301 -1.97 4.78 6.31
CA GLU A 301 -2.41 4.19 7.57
C GLU A 301 -3.07 5.23 8.47
N SER A 302 -4.15 4.82 9.14
CA SER A 302 -4.82 5.65 10.15
C SER A 302 -4.23 5.39 11.54
N GLU A 303 -3.50 6.39 12.06
CA GLU A 303 -2.99 6.36 13.44
C GLU A 303 -4.14 6.30 14.46
N LEU A 304 -5.22 7.07 14.22
CA LEU A 304 -6.40 7.10 15.09
C LEU A 304 -7.08 5.73 15.16
N ALA A 305 -7.41 5.13 14.02
CA ALA A 305 -8.07 3.82 13.99
C ALA A 305 -7.22 2.73 14.66
N ARG A 306 -5.89 2.74 14.45
CA ARG A 306 -4.97 1.82 15.13
C ARG A 306 -4.93 2.05 16.64
N SER A 307 -4.88 3.30 17.09
CA SER A 307 -4.88 3.64 18.52
C SER A 307 -6.17 3.17 19.22
N MET A 308 -7.31 3.33 18.55
CA MET A 308 -8.60 2.84 19.02
C MET A 308 -8.66 1.31 19.02
N GLU A 309 -8.14 0.66 17.99
CA GLU A 309 -8.10 -0.81 17.94
C GLU A 309 -7.30 -1.37 19.14
N LEU A 310 -6.15 -0.77 19.47
CA LEU A 310 -5.35 -1.15 20.63
C LEU A 310 -6.09 -0.87 21.95
N ALA A 311 -6.78 0.27 22.06
CA ALA A 311 -7.60 0.60 23.23
C ALA A 311 -8.76 -0.40 23.41
N ALA A 312 -9.44 -0.79 22.33
CA ALA A 312 -10.49 -1.79 22.35
C ALA A 312 -9.95 -3.16 22.81
N ARG A 313 -8.76 -3.56 22.35
CA ARG A 313 -8.11 -4.82 22.77
C ARG A 313 -7.79 -4.82 24.26
N ARG A 314 -7.25 -3.72 24.78
CA ARG A 314 -6.98 -3.57 26.23
C ARG A 314 -8.25 -3.63 27.04
N LEU A 315 -9.25 -2.82 26.68
CA LEU A 315 -10.55 -2.81 27.33
C LEU A 315 -11.21 -4.20 27.37
N VAL A 316 -11.17 -4.95 26.26
CA VAL A 316 -11.71 -6.32 26.21
C VAL A 316 -10.94 -7.27 27.13
N ALA A 317 -9.62 -7.13 27.22
CA ALA A 317 -8.77 -7.95 28.08
C ALA A 317 -8.95 -7.65 29.58
N ASN A 318 -9.17 -6.38 29.95
CA ASN A 318 -9.39 -5.95 31.33
C ASN A 318 -10.47 -4.86 31.48
N PRO A 319 -11.77 -5.22 31.32
CA PRO A 319 -12.86 -4.24 31.31
C PRO A 319 -12.97 -3.38 32.59
N ALA A 320 -12.56 -3.91 33.74
CA ALA A 320 -12.65 -3.21 35.02
C ALA A 320 -11.51 -2.20 35.25
N GLY A 321 -10.37 -2.37 34.58
CA GLY A 321 -9.16 -1.55 34.78
C GLY A 321 -9.01 -0.40 33.79
N ASP A 322 -9.61 -0.49 32.60
CA ASP A 322 -9.27 0.37 31.47
C ASP A 322 -10.30 1.50 31.22
N ARG A 323 -10.74 2.18 32.30
CA ARG A 323 -11.71 3.29 32.21
C ARG A 323 -11.29 4.43 31.28
N GLY A 324 -9.97 4.65 31.13
CA GLY A 324 -9.42 5.64 30.21
C GLY A 324 -9.64 5.26 28.75
N ASP A 325 -9.45 3.98 28.41
CA ASP A 325 -9.68 3.47 27.05
C ASP A 325 -11.18 3.46 26.71
N GLU A 326 -12.04 3.06 27.66
CA GLU A 326 -13.49 3.15 27.48
C GLU A 326 -13.95 4.59 27.19
N ALA A 327 -13.49 5.56 27.99
CA ALA A 327 -13.86 6.96 27.81
C ALA A 327 -13.34 7.55 26.48
N MET A 328 -12.14 7.15 26.05
CA MET A 328 -11.57 7.54 24.76
C MET A 328 -12.39 6.97 23.60
N LEU A 329 -12.66 5.66 23.63
CA LEU A 329 -13.46 4.97 22.61
C LEU A 329 -14.85 5.57 22.51
N ARG A 330 -15.55 5.74 23.65
CA ARG A 330 -16.89 6.31 23.68
C ARG A 330 -16.94 7.71 23.06
N ARG A 331 -16.04 8.61 23.46
CA ARG A 331 -15.97 9.97 22.91
C ARG A 331 -15.75 9.96 21.40
N GLN A 332 -14.89 9.07 20.91
CA GLN A 332 -14.58 9.01 19.49
C GLN A 332 -15.74 8.40 18.69
N PHE A 333 -16.43 7.39 19.23
CA PHE A 333 -17.64 6.85 18.62
C PHE A 333 -18.80 7.85 18.61
N GLU A 334 -18.99 8.64 19.67
CA GLU A 334 -19.95 9.76 19.70
C GLU A 334 -19.61 10.81 18.63
N THR A 335 -18.33 11.12 18.46
CA THR A 335 -17.86 12.03 17.39
C THR A 335 -18.19 11.46 16.01
N TRP A 336 -17.98 10.17 15.78
CA TRP A 336 -18.31 9.51 14.53
C TRP A 336 -19.81 9.48 14.25
N ALA A 337 -20.63 9.10 15.23
CA ALA A 337 -22.09 9.03 15.14
C ALA A 337 -22.72 10.41 14.83
N ALA A 338 -22.13 11.50 15.32
CA ALA A 338 -22.62 12.84 15.04
C ALA A 338 -22.12 13.42 13.70
N ASN A 339 -21.06 12.85 13.12
CA ASN A 339 -20.32 13.49 12.03
C ASN A 339 -21.12 13.59 10.73
N ASP A 340 -21.95 12.58 10.42
CA ASP A 340 -22.62 12.51 9.11
C ASP A 340 -23.55 13.69 8.87
N ALA A 341 -24.30 14.09 9.91
CA ALA A 341 -25.19 15.26 9.84
C ALA A 341 -24.44 16.56 9.49
N LEU A 342 -23.15 16.66 9.85
CA LEU A 342 -22.29 17.79 9.52
C LEU A 342 -21.58 17.62 8.18
N PHE A 343 -21.30 16.39 7.77
CA PHE A 343 -20.58 16.07 6.54
C PHE A 343 -21.48 16.15 5.29
N GLN A 344 -22.73 15.71 5.37
CA GLN A 344 -23.62 15.68 4.19
C GLN A 344 -23.78 17.06 3.53
N PRO A 345 -24.04 18.17 4.27
CA PRO A 345 -24.12 19.51 3.66
C PRO A 345 -22.82 19.97 2.99
N LEU A 346 -21.68 19.58 3.58
CA LEU A 346 -20.35 19.83 3.01
C LEU A 346 -20.16 19.08 1.68
N ALA A 347 -20.64 17.84 1.58
CA ALA A 347 -20.50 17.00 0.39
C ALA A 347 -21.49 17.36 -0.73
N GLU A 348 -22.73 17.74 -0.40
CA GLU A 348 -23.79 18.07 -1.38
C GLU A 348 -23.36 19.13 -2.40
N ASN A 349 -22.59 20.14 -1.95
CA ASN A 349 -22.14 21.24 -2.79
C ASN A 349 -20.69 21.08 -3.28
N ASN A 350 -20.09 19.90 -3.10
CA ASN A 350 -18.67 19.68 -3.36
C ASN A 350 -18.41 18.38 -4.15
N LYS A 351 -18.10 18.53 -5.44
CA LYS A 351 -17.80 17.40 -6.33
C LYS A 351 -16.59 16.56 -5.90
N LEU A 352 -15.63 17.14 -5.16
CA LEU A 352 -14.48 16.39 -4.63
C LEU A 352 -14.88 15.44 -3.49
N LEU A 353 -16.02 15.70 -2.84
CA LEU A 353 -16.52 14.93 -1.70
C LEU A 353 -17.71 14.03 -2.01
N ALA A 354 -18.27 14.11 -3.22
CA ALA A 354 -19.46 13.34 -3.61
C ALA A 354 -19.31 11.82 -3.36
N GLY A 355 -18.13 11.24 -3.62
CA GLY A 355 -17.90 9.82 -3.34
C GLY A 355 -17.48 9.48 -1.92
N ALA A 356 -17.30 10.48 -1.05
CA ALA A 356 -17.04 10.30 0.38
C ALA A 356 -18.33 10.31 1.21
N ALA A 357 -19.46 10.80 0.66
CA ALA A 357 -20.74 10.84 1.36
C ALA A 357 -21.23 9.47 1.88
N PRO A 358 -21.08 8.34 1.14
CA PRO A 358 -21.42 7.02 1.69
C PRO A 358 -20.48 6.60 2.83
N LEU A 359 -19.19 6.96 2.76
CA LEU A 359 -18.21 6.62 3.81
C LEU A 359 -18.51 7.34 5.12
N SER A 360 -19.03 8.56 5.04
CA SER A 360 -19.49 9.31 6.22
C SER A 360 -20.67 8.61 6.93
N LYS A 361 -21.62 8.05 6.16
CA LYS A 361 -22.73 7.26 6.71
C LYS A 361 -22.24 5.99 7.38
N ASP A 362 -21.32 5.27 6.72
CA ASP A 362 -20.70 4.07 7.28
C ASP A 362 -19.94 4.41 8.58
N LEU A 363 -19.23 5.54 8.63
CA LEU A 363 -18.56 6.01 9.85
C LEU A 363 -19.55 6.31 10.98
N SER A 364 -20.67 6.97 10.68
CA SER A 364 -21.72 7.24 11.65
C SER A 364 -22.32 5.97 12.23
N ALA A 365 -22.65 5.00 11.37
CA ALA A 365 -23.16 3.70 11.79
C ALA A 365 -22.16 2.94 12.69
N LEU A 366 -20.87 2.98 12.36
CA LEU A 366 -19.81 2.42 13.20
C LEU A 366 -19.73 3.12 14.58
N GLY A 367 -19.93 4.44 14.62
CA GLY A 367 -20.02 5.19 15.87
C GLY A 367 -21.18 4.70 16.75
N GLU A 368 -22.38 4.61 16.19
CA GLU A 368 -23.57 4.10 16.90
C GLU A 368 -23.38 2.66 17.38
N ALA A 369 -22.85 1.79 16.53
CA ALA A 369 -22.54 0.41 16.87
C ALA A 369 -21.51 0.32 18.00
N GLY A 370 -20.43 1.10 17.91
CA GLY A 370 -19.38 1.16 18.93
C GLY A 370 -19.91 1.57 20.31
N ILE A 371 -20.74 2.62 20.38
CA ILE A 371 -21.40 3.05 21.63
C ILE A 371 -22.22 1.90 22.23
N LYS A 372 -23.05 1.26 21.41
CA LYS A 372 -23.92 0.16 21.84
C LYS A 372 -23.12 -1.05 22.32
N MET A 373 -21.98 -1.36 21.68
CA MET A 373 -21.09 -2.44 22.13
C MET A 373 -20.42 -2.12 23.47
N LEU A 374 -20.00 -0.87 23.68
CA LEU A 374 -19.48 -0.44 24.97
C LEU A 374 -20.54 -0.62 26.07
N ASP A 375 -21.78 -0.20 25.81
CA ASP A 375 -22.88 -0.37 26.78
C ASP A 375 -23.14 -1.85 27.15
N TYR A 376 -22.91 -2.78 26.22
CA TYR A 376 -22.98 -4.22 26.51
C TYR A 376 -21.77 -4.75 27.30
N LEU A 377 -20.57 -4.20 27.07
CA LEU A 377 -19.33 -4.66 27.72
C LEU A 377 -19.16 -4.09 29.13
N THR A 378 -19.60 -2.86 29.35
CA THR A 378 -19.57 -2.15 30.64
C THR A 378 -20.99 -1.72 30.99
N PRO A 379 -21.86 -2.66 31.42
CA PRO A 379 -23.21 -2.30 31.83
C PRO A 379 -23.11 -1.25 32.94
N HIS A 380 -23.54 -0.03 32.67
CA HIS A 380 -23.78 0.93 33.73
C HIS A 380 -24.73 0.25 34.73
N PRO A 381 -24.46 0.27 36.04
CA PRO A 381 -25.40 -0.26 37.01
C PRO A 381 -26.69 0.54 36.89
N VAL A 382 -27.67 -0.01 36.18
CA VAL A 382 -29.05 0.48 36.23
C VAL A 382 -29.56 0.07 37.60
N ALA A 383 -29.34 0.92 38.59
CA ALA A 383 -30.07 0.85 39.83
C ALA A 383 -31.57 0.98 39.49
N PRO A 384 -32.39 0.11 40.06
CA PRO A 384 -33.09 0.57 41.25
C PRO A 384 -32.52 -0.14 42.46
N ALA A 385 -31.73 0.61 43.25
CA ALA A 385 -31.57 0.33 44.67
C ALA A 385 -32.96 0.47 45.29
N GLY A 386 -33.70 -0.63 45.40
CA GLY A 386 -35.04 -0.61 45.99
C GLY A 386 -35.92 -1.85 45.81
N VAL A 387 -35.64 -2.76 44.88
CA VAL A 387 -36.46 -3.99 44.76
C VAL A 387 -35.78 -5.14 45.50
N SER A 388 -36.25 -5.40 46.73
CA SER A 388 -35.94 -6.63 47.44
C SER A 388 -36.36 -7.83 46.57
N GLN A 389 -35.39 -8.58 46.05
CA GLN A 389 -35.60 -9.82 45.28
C GLN A 389 -36.35 -10.93 46.05
N LYS A 390 -36.75 -10.68 47.31
CA LYS A 390 -37.39 -11.66 48.19
C LYS A 390 -38.92 -11.81 48.05
N LYS A 391 -39.62 -11.15 47.13
CA LYS A 391 -41.07 -11.43 46.87
C LYS A 391 -41.53 -11.22 45.41
N LEU A 392 -40.77 -11.69 44.40
CA LEU A 392 -41.32 -11.80 43.05
C LEU A 392 -42.22 -13.04 42.94
N SER A 393 -43.48 -12.86 42.51
CA SER A 393 -44.40 -13.97 42.25
C SER A 393 -43.84 -14.90 41.16
N ARG A 394 -44.24 -16.19 41.15
CA ARG A 394 -43.81 -17.15 40.11
C ARG A 394 -44.10 -16.65 38.68
N LYS A 395 -45.17 -15.86 38.51
CA LYS A 395 -45.53 -15.20 37.24
C LYS A 395 -44.55 -14.08 36.87
N ALA A 396 -44.14 -13.27 37.85
CA ALA A 396 -43.17 -12.18 37.65
C ALA A 396 -41.77 -12.71 37.31
N ARG A 397 -41.30 -13.77 37.98
CA ARG A 397 -40.03 -14.44 37.63
C ARG A 397 -40.04 -15.04 36.22
N LYS A 398 -41.15 -15.63 35.79
CA LYS A 398 -41.28 -16.17 34.42
C LYS A 398 -41.26 -15.04 33.38
N ALA A 399 -41.89 -13.90 33.66
CA ALA A 399 -41.88 -12.74 32.78
C ALA A 399 -40.48 -12.09 32.70
N GLU A 400 -39.78 -11.99 33.82
CA GLU A 400 -38.40 -11.47 33.89
C GLU A 400 -37.43 -12.37 33.11
N LEU A 401 -37.50 -13.68 33.28
CA LEU A 401 -36.69 -14.64 32.52
C LEU A 401 -37.00 -14.57 31.02
N ALA A 402 -38.28 -14.47 30.64
CA ALA A 402 -38.68 -14.31 29.23
C ALA A 402 -38.16 -12.99 28.64
N ALA A 403 -38.17 -11.90 29.40
CA ALA A 403 -37.62 -10.61 28.99
C ALA A 403 -36.09 -10.67 28.84
N GLN A 404 -35.39 -11.35 29.75
CA GLN A 404 -33.94 -11.59 29.65
C GLN A 404 -33.59 -12.43 28.41
N GLN A 405 -34.33 -13.51 28.16
CA GLN A 405 -34.16 -14.34 26.98
C GLN A 405 -34.45 -13.59 25.68
N ALA A 406 -35.52 -12.78 25.64
CA ALA A 406 -35.83 -11.94 24.50
C ALA A 406 -34.76 -10.86 24.25
N ALA A 407 -34.24 -10.24 25.32
CA ALA A 407 -33.15 -9.26 25.23
C ALA A 407 -31.85 -9.91 24.75
N GLN A 408 -31.55 -11.13 25.21
CA GLN A 408 -30.40 -11.91 24.73
C GLN A 408 -30.55 -12.28 23.25
N ALA A 409 -31.70 -12.81 22.83
CA ALA A 409 -31.97 -13.13 21.43
C ALA A 409 -31.88 -11.89 20.52
N ALA A 410 -32.40 -10.74 20.97
CA ALA A 410 -32.29 -9.48 20.25
C ALA A 410 -30.83 -8.99 20.15
N ARG A 411 -30.02 -9.18 21.20
CA ARG A 411 -28.57 -8.90 21.17
C ARG A 411 -27.85 -9.78 20.15
N GLU A 412 -28.12 -11.08 20.15
CA GLU A 412 -27.50 -12.05 19.22
C GLU A 412 -27.88 -11.79 17.76
N GLU A 413 -29.17 -11.49 17.48
CA GLU A 413 -29.63 -11.12 16.14
C GLU A 413 -28.96 -9.82 15.67
N TRP A 414 -28.87 -8.82 16.55
CA TRP A 414 -28.20 -7.55 16.24
C TRP A 414 -26.70 -7.75 15.95
N LEU A 415 -25.98 -8.49 16.81
CA LEU A 415 -24.55 -8.79 16.61
C LEU A 415 -24.30 -9.56 15.30
N THR A 416 -25.22 -10.45 14.91
CA THR A 416 -25.11 -11.19 13.65
C THR A 416 -25.18 -10.24 12.44
N LYS A 417 -26.13 -9.30 12.44
CA LYS A 417 -26.25 -8.27 11.39
C LYS A 417 -25.02 -7.35 11.38
N GLU A 418 -24.57 -6.93 12.55
CA GLU A 418 -23.41 -6.05 12.68
C GLU A 418 -22.12 -6.71 12.20
N ASN A 419 -21.89 -7.97 12.55
CA ASN A 419 -20.72 -8.73 12.07
C ASN A 419 -20.72 -8.92 10.55
N ALA A 420 -21.89 -9.09 9.93
CA ALA A 420 -22.00 -9.15 8.47
C ALA A 420 -21.61 -7.81 7.82
N GLU A 421 -21.99 -6.69 8.44
CA GLU A 421 -21.63 -5.35 7.96
C GLU A 421 -20.14 -5.04 8.16
N LEU A 422 -19.57 -5.40 9.31
CA LEU A 422 -18.12 -5.31 9.54
C LEU A 422 -17.34 -6.15 8.52
N ALA A 423 -17.84 -7.33 8.14
CA ALA A 423 -17.25 -8.15 7.10
C ALA A 423 -17.35 -7.52 5.69
N ARG A 424 -18.41 -6.74 5.42
CA ARG A 424 -18.53 -5.93 4.19
C ARG A 424 -17.48 -4.81 4.17
N LEU A 425 -17.35 -4.07 5.27
CA LEU A 425 -16.41 -2.95 5.40
C LEU A 425 -14.95 -3.39 5.40
N ALA A 426 -14.66 -4.60 5.88
CA ALA A 426 -13.32 -5.18 5.83
C ALA A 426 -12.88 -5.59 4.41
N GLN A 427 -13.82 -5.80 3.49
CA GLN A 427 -13.49 -6.13 2.10
C GLN A 427 -13.01 -4.86 1.38
N PRO A 428 -11.95 -4.96 0.56
CA PRO A 428 -11.57 -3.86 -0.31
C PRO A 428 -12.73 -3.55 -1.27
N PRO A 429 -12.97 -2.28 -1.60
CA PRO A 429 -14.04 -1.90 -2.52
C PRO A 429 -13.86 -2.64 -3.86
N ARG A 430 -14.88 -3.41 -4.27
CA ARG A 430 -14.82 -4.21 -5.50
C ARG A 430 -14.75 -3.28 -6.72
N ARG A 431 -13.83 -3.57 -7.65
CA ARG A 431 -13.88 -2.99 -9.01
C ARG A 431 -15.21 -3.43 -9.64
N GLY A 432 -16.14 -2.48 -9.81
CA GLY A 432 -17.42 -2.76 -10.45
C GLY A 432 -17.21 -3.25 -11.87
N ASN A 433 -17.65 -4.48 -12.17
CA ASN A 433 -17.79 -4.97 -13.54
C ASN A 433 -19.12 -4.43 -14.09
N SER A 434 -19.12 -3.19 -14.60
CA SER A 434 -20.25 -2.66 -15.37
C SER A 434 -19.79 -1.54 -16.27
N GLY A 435 -20.00 -1.72 -17.58
CA GLY A 435 -19.70 -0.72 -18.57
C GLY A 435 -20.45 0.59 -18.30
N GLY A 436 -19.74 1.71 -18.49
CA GLY A 436 -20.32 3.04 -18.64
C GLY A 436 -20.33 3.95 -17.40
N GLY A 437 -20.15 3.44 -16.18
CA GLY A 437 -20.00 4.27 -14.98
C GLY A 437 -18.54 4.38 -14.56
N GLY A 438 -17.99 5.60 -14.46
CA GLY A 438 -16.66 5.81 -13.87
C GLY A 438 -16.57 5.18 -12.46
N PRO A 439 -15.37 4.81 -11.99
CA PRO A 439 -15.21 4.18 -10.69
C PRO A 439 -15.81 5.04 -9.56
N SER A 440 -16.48 4.40 -8.60
CA SER A 440 -16.92 5.07 -7.37
C SER A 440 -15.70 5.72 -6.70
N PRO A 441 -15.74 7.00 -6.29
CA PRO A 441 -14.60 7.63 -5.63
C PRO A 441 -14.24 6.99 -4.28
N SER A 442 -15.13 6.15 -3.71
CA SER A 442 -14.85 5.30 -2.55
C SER A 442 -13.95 4.09 -2.87
N ALA A 443 -13.70 3.78 -4.14
CA ALA A 443 -12.88 2.62 -4.54
C ALA A 443 -11.37 2.82 -4.30
N ASP A 444 -10.97 4.06 -4.06
CA ASP A 444 -9.56 4.45 -3.92
C ASP A 444 -9.12 4.57 -2.46
N VAL A 445 -10.02 4.33 -1.52
CA VAL A 445 -9.76 4.43 -0.09
C VAL A 445 -10.43 3.30 0.69
N ARG A 446 -9.99 3.05 1.91
CA ARG A 446 -10.60 2.11 2.85
C ARG A 446 -10.99 2.82 4.15
N LEU A 447 -12.19 2.58 4.65
CA LEU A 447 -12.59 3.03 5.98
C LEU A 447 -11.92 2.13 7.03
N ALA A 448 -11.02 2.67 7.84
CA ALA A 448 -10.30 1.95 8.87
C ALA A 448 -11.08 1.82 10.20
N ALA A 449 -12.11 2.67 10.38
CA ALA A 449 -12.90 2.79 11.60
C ALA A 449 -13.58 1.48 12.06
N PHE A 450 -13.79 0.50 11.16
CA PHE A 450 -14.41 -0.77 11.53
C PHE A 450 -13.54 -1.61 12.48
N ARG A 451 -12.22 -1.41 12.49
CA ARG A 451 -11.27 -2.24 13.26
C ARG A 451 -11.52 -2.22 14.78
N PRO A 452 -11.59 -1.07 15.46
CA PRO A 452 -11.93 -1.04 16.89
C PRO A 452 -13.32 -1.63 17.17
N VAL A 453 -14.32 -1.35 16.32
CA VAL A 453 -15.68 -1.90 16.48
C VAL A 453 -15.67 -3.43 16.36
N LYS A 454 -14.89 -3.98 15.42
CA LYS A 454 -14.73 -5.42 15.25
C LYS A 454 -14.12 -6.10 16.48
N VAL A 455 -13.12 -5.50 17.12
CA VAL A 455 -12.57 -6.04 18.37
C VAL A 455 -13.64 -6.16 19.45
N LEU A 456 -14.48 -5.14 19.62
CA LEU A 456 -15.58 -5.16 20.59
C LEU A 456 -16.65 -6.19 20.21
N ALA A 457 -16.99 -6.29 18.93
CA ALA A 457 -17.97 -7.24 18.41
C ALA A 457 -17.53 -8.69 18.66
N ASP A 458 -16.28 -9.03 18.33
CA ASP A 458 -15.71 -10.36 18.53
C ASP A 458 -15.72 -10.75 20.01
N ALA A 459 -15.42 -9.80 20.92
CA ALA A 459 -15.48 -10.02 22.35
C ALA A 459 -16.90 -10.33 22.87
N LEU A 460 -17.91 -9.71 22.26
CA LEU A 460 -19.32 -9.91 22.61
C LEU A 460 -19.91 -11.22 22.05
N VAL A 461 -19.29 -11.83 21.04
CA VAL A 461 -19.68 -13.17 20.56
C VAL A 461 -19.21 -14.26 21.54
N HIS A 462 -18.10 -14.02 22.23
CA HIS A 462 -17.51 -14.97 23.18
C HIS A 462 -18.00 -14.82 24.64
N LYS A 463 -18.88 -13.85 24.92
CA LYS A 463 -19.49 -13.56 26.24
C LYS A 463 -21.01 -13.66 26.21
#